data_AF-A0A0Q6VMG5-F1
#
_entry.id   AF-A0A0Q6VMG5-F1
#
_cell.length_a   1.000
_cell.length_b   1.000
_cell.length_c   1.000
_cell.angle_alpha   90.00
_cell.angle_beta   90.00
_cell.angle_gamma   90.00
#
_symmetry.space_group_name_H-M   'P 1'
#
loop_
_entity.id
_entity.type
_entity.pdbx_description
1 polymer ?
#
loop_
_entity_poly.entity_id
_entity_poly.type
_entity_poly.pdbx_seq_one_letter_code
_entity_poly.pdbx_strand_id
1 'polypeptide(L)'
;MYNAKRDGYGNGANLAVPSMGEIEGGITALEVVAATSLSLLMKAGDKHAAQQALSAIRRAMRSKCEEIKLSPADADSAIAYAQELFDATLENMDDSVAPTTGPLLTKRGGTRHSIPMFQ
;
A
#
# COMPACT_ATOMS: atom_id res chain seq x y z
N MET A 1 -43.56 1.70 14.40
CA MET A 1 -42.21 1.23 14.76
C MET A 1 -42.22 -0.29 14.67
N TYR A 2 -41.54 -0.87 13.67
CA TYR A 2 -41.41 -2.31 13.58
C TYR A 2 -40.15 -2.75 14.32
N ASN A 3 -40.34 -3.28 15.53
CA ASN A 3 -39.29 -3.93 16.30
C ASN A 3 -39.02 -5.30 15.67
N ALA A 4 -38.01 -5.39 14.81
CA ALA A 4 -37.51 -6.69 14.37
C ALA A 4 -36.78 -7.35 15.55
N LYS A 5 -37.44 -8.32 16.19
CA LYS A 5 -36.76 -9.30 17.04
C LYS A 5 -35.68 -9.95 16.18
N ARG A 6 -34.43 -9.77 16.59
CA ARG A 6 -33.28 -10.42 15.98
C ARG A 6 -33.25 -11.82 16.54
N ASP A 7 -33.91 -12.74 15.84
CA ASP A 7 -33.96 -14.14 16.21
C ASP A 7 -32.58 -14.74 15.99
N GLY A 8 -31.73 -14.65 17.01
CA GLY A 8 -30.57 -15.50 17.11
C GLY A 8 -31.05 -16.91 17.43
N TYR A 9 -30.96 -17.83 16.47
CA TYR A 9 -30.34 -19.16 16.64
C TYR A 9 -30.54 -20.02 15.40
N GLY A 10 -29.44 -20.47 14.79
CA GLY A 10 -29.45 -21.58 13.82
C GLY A 10 -28.31 -21.53 12.81
N ASN A 11 -27.21 -22.22 13.10
CA ASN A 11 -26.11 -22.55 12.17
C ASN A 11 -25.13 -21.39 11.79
N GLY A 12 -24.72 -20.59 12.78
CA GLY A 12 -24.19 -19.23 12.60
C GLY A 12 -22.67 -19.02 12.59
N ALA A 13 -21.86 -19.86 11.92
CA ALA A 13 -20.43 -19.55 11.72
C ALA A 13 -20.11 -18.88 10.38
N ASN A 14 -21.01 -18.97 9.39
CA ASN A 14 -20.78 -18.44 8.02
C ASN A 14 -21.98 -17.66 7.44
N LEU A 15 -22.97 -17.31 8.27
CA LEU A 15 -24.24 -16.70 7.83
C LEU A 15 -24.61 -15.41 8.58
N ALA A 16 -23.81 -14.98 9.55
CA ALA A 16 -23.98 -13.66 10.13
C ALA A 16 -23.50 -12.62 9.10
N VAL A 17 -24.37 -11.67 8.75
CA VAL A 17 -23.92 -10.46 8.03
C VAL A 17 -22.80 -9.84 8.87
N PRO A 18 -21.59 -9.70 8.32
CA PRO A 18 -20.45 -9.19 9.07
C PRO A 18 -20.78 -7.81 9.63
N SER A 19 -20.25 -7.53 10.83
CA SER A 19 -20.33 -6.18 11.40
C SER A 19 -19.54 -5.19 10.57
N MET A 20 -19.88 -3.90 10.67
CA MET A 20 -19.14 -2.86 9.95
C MET A 20 -17.65 -2.89 10.28
N GLY A 21 -17.29 -3.12 11.55
CA GLY A 21 -15.88 -3.22 11.96
C GLY A 21 -15.15 -4.43 11.35
N GLU A 22 -15.83 -5.55 11.14
CA GLU A 22 -15.25 -6.71 10.43
C GLU A 22 -15.03 -6.41 8.95
N ILE A 23 -15.95 -5.66 8.32
CA ILE A 23 -15.81 -5.23 6.92
C ILE A 23 -14.65 -4.23 6.79
N GLU A 24 -14.64 -3.17 7.60
CA GLU A 24 -13.60 -2.14 7.59
C GLU A 24 -12.21 -2.75 7.88
N GLY A 25 -12.10 -3.59 8.91
CA GLY A 25 -10.85 -4.27 9.24
C GLY A 25 -10.34 -5.16 8.10
N GLY A 26 -11.24 -5.86 7.42
CA GLY A 26 -10.90 -6.65 6.24
C GLY A 26 -10.39 -5.80 5.07
N ILE A 27 -11.06 -4.68 4.78
CA ILE A 27 -10.65 -3.75 3.72
C ILE A 27 -9.27 -3.14 4.04
N THR A 28 -9.06 -2.67 5.26
CA THR A 28 -7.76 -2.10 5.68
C THR A 28 -6.64 -3.13 5.58
N ALA A 29 -6.88 -4.37 5.99
CA ALA A 29 -5.87 -5.43 5.87
C ALA A 29 -5.51 -5.70 4.40
N LEU A 30 -6.51 -5.75 3.51
CA LEU A 30 -6.30 -5.93 2.08
C LEU A 30 -5.54 -4.75 1.45
N GLU A 31 -5.86 -3.52 1.86
CA GLU A 31 -5.15 -2.32 1.42
C GLU A 31 -3.67 -2.35 1.80
N VAL A 32 -3.35 -2.66 3.06
CA VAL A 32 -1.96 -2.78 3.53
C VAL A 32 -1.20 -3.87 2.77
N VAL A 33 -1.83 -5.03 2.55
CA VAL A 33 -1.23 -6.14 1.79
C VAL A 33 -0.98 -5.73 0.34
N ALA A 34 -1.96 -5.08 -0.31
CA ALA A 34 -1.86 -4.64 -1.68
C ALA A 34 -0.76 -3.58 -1.86
N ALA A 35 -0.78 -2.51 -1.05
CA ALA A 35 0.21 -1.43 -1.12
C ALA A 35 1.64 -1.95 -0.88
N THR A 36 1.83 -2.81 0.12
CA THR A 36 3.15 -3.40 0.42
C THR A 36 3.63 -4.29 -0.72
N SER A 37 2.75 -5.14 -1.27
CA SER A 37 3.08 -6.04 -2.37
C SER A 37 3.44 -5.27 -3.64
N LEU A 38 2.66 -4.23 -3.96
CA LEU A 38 2.94 -3.33 -5.07
C LEU A 38 4.28 -2.62 -4.87
N SER A 39 4.54 -2.05 -3.69
CA SER A 39 5.83 -1.39 -3.41
C SER A 39 7.02 -2.32 -3.63
N LEU A 40 6.94 -3.58 -3.20
CA LEU A 40 7.98 -4.58 -3.43
C LEU A 40 8.15 -4.93 -4.92
N LEU A 41 7.04 -5.15 -5.62
CA LEU A 41 7.04 -5.47 -7.06
C LEU A 41 7.65 -4.32 -7.88
N MET A 42 7.32 -3.09 -7.52
CA MET A 42 7.79 -1.89 -8.22
C MET A 42 9.25 -1.58 -7.91
N LYS A 43 9.73 -1.84 -6.69
CA LYS A 43 11.17 -1.72 -6.37
C LYS A 43 12.04 -2.68 -7.17
N ALA A 44 11.49 -3.84 -7.55
CA ALA A 44 12.19 -4.85 -8.32
C ALA A 44 12.02 -4.69 -9.85
N GLY A 45 10.97 -4.01 -10.29
CA GLY A 45 10.56 -3.91 -11.69
C GLY A 45 10.92 -2.56 -12.35
N ASP A 46 10.91 -2.54 -13.68
CA ASP A 46 10.96 -1.30 -14.45
C ASP A 46 9.57 -0.67 -14.66
N LYS A 47 9.54 0.55 -15.22
CA LYS A 47 8.28 1.27 -15.48
C LYS A 47 7.32 0.51 -16.40
N HIS A 48 7.82 -0.37 -17.27
CA HIS A 48 6.98 -1.16 -18.17
C HIS A 48 6.29 -2.31 -17.42
N ALA A 49 7.00 -2.99 -16.51
CA ALA A 49 6.43 -4.01 -15.64
C ALA A 49 5.31 -3.43 -14.75
N ALA A 50 5.51 -2.21 -14.23
CA ALA A 50 4.48 -1.48 -13.49
C ALA A 50 3.19 -1.27 -14.32
N GLN A 51 3.31 -0.75 -15.54
CA GLN A 51 2.16 -0.52 -16.43
C GLN A 51 1.44 -1.82 -16.82
N GLN A 52 2.21 -2.90 -17.00
CA GLN A 52 1.64 -4.23 -17.25
C GLN A 52 0.86 -4.75 -16.04
N ALA A 53 1.40 -4.58 -14.82
CA ALA A 53 0.71 -4.97 -13.58
C ALA A 53 -0.61 -4.21 -13.41
N LEU A 54 -0.60 -2.89 -13.63
CA LEU A 54 -1.81 -2.07 -13.57
C LEU A 54 -2.87 -2.53 -14.60
N SER A 55 -2.44 -2.81 -15.82
CA SER A 55 -3.33 -3.33 -16.87
C SER A 55 -3.95 -4.68 -16.48
N ALA A 56 -3.17 -5.57 -15.87
CA ALA A 56 -3.64 -6.86 -15.38
C ALA A 56 -4.64 -6.69 -14.22
N ILE A 57 -4.34 -5.80 -13.26
CA ILE A 57 -5.23 -5.48 -12.14
C ILE A 57 -6.58 -4.96 -12.64
N ARG A 58 -6.59 -4.01 -13.58
CA ARG A 58 -7.83 -3.47 -14.15
C ARG A 58 -8.68 -4.53 -14.82
N ARG A 59 -8.05 -5.47 -15.55
CA ARG A 59 -8.77 -6.60 -16.18
C ARG A 59 -9.35 -7.54 -15.13
N ALA A 60 -8.55 -7.91 -14.13
CA ALA A 60 -9.00 -8.77 -13.04
C ALA A 60 -10.16 -8.13 -12.26
N MET A 61 -10.08 -6.84 -11.96
CA MET A 61 -11.14 -6.08 -11.28
C MET A 61 -12.43 -6.09 -12.10
N ARG A 62 -12.38 -5.82 -13.40
CA ARG A 62 -13.57 -5.89 -14.27
C ARG A 62 -14.23 -7.27 -14.23
N SER A 63 -13.43 -8.32 -14.43
CA SER A 63 -13.94 -9.70 -14.35
C SER A 63 -14.54 -10.00 -12.98
N LYS A 64 -13.93 -9.52 -11.90
CA LYS A 64 -14.44 -9.75 -10.54
C LYS A 64 -15.72 -8.98 -10.26
N CYS A 65 -15.81 -7.71 -10.68
CA CYS A 65 -17.01 -6.90 -10.56
C CYS A 65 -18.20 -7.52 -11.33
N GLU A 66 -17.95 -8.06 -12.52
CA GLU A 66 -18.95 -8.80 -13.29
C GLU A 66 -19.40 -10.08 -12.56
N GLU A 67 -18.46 -10.86 -12.01
CA GLU A 67 -18.75 -12.09 -11.25
C GLU A 67 -19.66 -11.83 -10.05
N ILE A 68 -19.39 -10.76 -9.29
CA ILE A 68 -20.18 -10.37 -8.12
C ILE A 68 -21.42 -9.53 -8.47
N LYS A 69 -21.67 -9.29 -9.77
CA LYS A 69 -22.79 -8.49 -10.28
C LYS A 69 -22.85 -7.09 -9.69
N LEU A 70 -21.68 -6.47 -9.54
CA LEU A 70 -21.59 -5.08 -9.12
C LEU A 70 -22.22 -4.18 -10.19
N SER A 71 -22.86 -3.08 -9.77
CA SER A 71 -23.42 -2.15 -10.74
C SER A 71 -22.30 -1.52 -11.58
N PRO A 72 -22.55 -1.09 -12.82
CA PRO A 72 -21.51 -0.46 -13.65
C PRO A 72 -20.85 0.75 -12.96
N ALA A 73 -21.64 1.57 -12.26
CA ALA A 73 -21.13 2.73 -11.53
C ALA A 73 -20.21 2.31 -10.38
N ASP A 74 -20.62 1.33 -9.58
CA ASP A 74 -19.82 0.81 -8.46
C ASP A 74 -18.56 0.10 -8.96
N ALA A 75 -18.64 -0.59 -10.11
CA ALA A 75 -17.50 -1.23 -10.74
C ALA A 75 -16.47 -0.18 -11.22
N ASP A 76 -16.92 0.90 -11.83
CA ASP A 76 -16.06 2.02 -12.23
C ASP A 76 -15.39 2.66 -11.01
N SER A 77 -16.15 2.88 -9.92
CA SER A 77 -15.59 3.38 -8.66
C SER A 77 -14.54 2.43 -8.06
N ALA A 78 -14.78 1.12 -8.05
CA ALA A 78 -13.84 0.14 -7.54
C ALA A 78 -12.54 0.08 -8.39
N ILE A 79 -12.67 0.19 -9.72
CA ILE A 79 -11.52 0.21 -10.62
C ILE A 79 -10.73 1.51 -10.46
N ALA A 80 -11.39 2.65 -10.27
CA ALA A 80 -10.74 3.94 -10.01
C ALA A 80 -9.96 3.90 -8.70
N TYR A 81 -10.55 3.33 -7.63
CA TYR A 81 -9.84 3.17 -6.36
C TYR A 81 -8.59 2.29 -6.48
N ALA A 82 -8.66 1.19 -7.23
CA ALA A 82 -7.49 0.34 -7.47
C ALA A 82 -6.37 1.08 -8.25
N GLN A 83 -6.75 1.99 -9.16
CA GLN A 83 -5.83 2.86 -9.89
C GLN A 83 -5.17 3.88 -8.95
N GLU A 84 -5.96 4.54 -8.10
CA GLU A 84 -5.45 5.50 -7.11
C GLU A 84 -4.46 4.85 -6.13
N LEU A 85 -4.76 3.64 -5.64
CA LEU A 85 -3.86 2.90 -4.76
C LEU A 85 -2.52 2.58 -5.44
N PHE A 86 -2.56 2.26 -6.73
CA PHE A 86 -1.37 1.98 -7.52
C PHE A 86 -0.54 3.25 -7.74
N ASP A 87 -1.18 4.34 -8.14
CA ASP A 87 -0.52 5.62 -8.42
C ASP A 87 0.07 6.22 -7.14
N ALA A 88 -0.63 6.15 -6.01
CA ALA A 88 -0.09 6.54 -4.71
C ALA A 88 1.15 5.71 -4.33
N THR A 89 1.19 4.43 -4.68
CA THR A 89 2.37 3.58 -4.41
C THR A 89 3.57 4.02 -5.27
N LEU A 90 3.34 4.45 -6.51
CA LEU A 90 4.36 5.01 -7.39
C LEU A 90 4.94 6.33 -6.87
N GLU A 91 4.08 7.27 -6.50
CA GLU A 91 4.49 8.59 -5.99
C GLU A 91 5.39 8.46 -4.76
N ASN A 92 5.00 7.60 -3.81
CA ASN A 92 5.79 7.31 -2.61
C ASN A 92 7.18 6.70 -2.91
N MET A 93 7.37 6.10 -4.09
CA MET A 93 8.68 5.60 -4.50
C MET A 93 9.57 6.69 -5.09
N ASP A 94 9.01 7.59 -5.91
CA ASP A 94 9.76 8.71 -6.50
C ASP A 94 10.28 9.67 -5.41
N ASP A 95 9.53 9.86 -4.31
CA ASP A 95 9.95 10.67 -3.16
C ASP A 95 11.08 10.02 -2.31
N SER A 96 11.34 8.73 -2.48
CA SER A 96 12.41 8.02 -1.76
C SER A 96 13.79 8.10 -2.45
N VAL A 97 13.91 8.82 -3.57
CA VAL A 97 15.19 9.19 -4.18
C VAL A 97 15.72 10.49 -3.56
N ALA A 98 16.15 10.42 -2.30
CA ALA A 98 17.02 11.44 -1.73
C ALA A 98 18.42 11.33 -2.38
N PRO A 99 19.00 12.41 -2.90
CA PRO A 99 20.34 12.38 -3.48
C PRO A 99 21.38 12.17 -2.37
N THR A 100 22.03 11.02 -2.36
CA THR A 100 23.30 10.84 -1.61
C THR A 100 24.42 11.58 -2.35
N THR A 101 24.34 12.91 -2.39
CA THR A 101 25.41 13.77 -2.88
C THR A 101 25.73 14.80 -1.81
N GLY A 102 26.54 14.39 -0.84
CA GLY A 102 27.22 15.27 0.10
C GLY A 102 28.73 15.22 -0.19
N PRO A 103 29.42 16.36 -0.45
CA PRO A 103 30.82 16.35 -0.87
C PRO A 103 31.78 15.96 0.25
N LEU A 104 32.84 15.25 -0.16
CA LEU A 104 34.06 14.99 0.60
C LEU A 104 34.70 16.32 1.06
N LEU A 105 34.49 16.72 2.32
CA LEU A 105 35.09 17.94 2.89
C LEU A 105 36.29 17.62 3.81
N THR A 106 37.47 17.95 3.27
CA THR A 106 38.68 18.50 3.92
C THR A 106 39.42 17.69 4.99
N LYS A 107 40.48 17.03 4.52
CA LYS A 107 41.80 16.96 5.17
C LYS A 107 42.29 18.35 5.60
N ARG A 108 42.67 18.54 6.88
CA ARG A 108 43.87 19.30 7.32
C ARG A 108 44.10 19.27 8.84
N GLY A 109 45.11 18.50 9.24
CA GLY A 109 46.19 18.95 10.12
C GLY A 109 45.86 19.38 11.56
N GLY A 110 45.73 18.41 12.47
CA GLY A 110 45.88 18.65 13.91
C GLY A 110 47.31 18.38 14.35
N THR A 111 48.12 19.44 14.45
CA THR A 111 49.48 19.38 15.02
C THR A 111 49.38 19.08 16.51
N ARG A 112 49.89 17.93 16.94
CA ARG A 112 50.04 17.59 18.36
C ARG A 112 51.13 18.48 18.97
N HIS A 113 50.77 19.31 19.92
CA HIS A 113 51.71 19.94 20.84
C HIS A 113 51.34 19.55 22.26
N SER A 114 52.09 18.60 22.83
CA SER A 114 52.16 18.38 24.27
C SER A 114 53.49 17.73 24.63
N ILE A 115 54.39 18.55 25.17
CA ILE A 115 55.31 18.30 26.30
C ILE A 115 56.45 17.27 26.11
N PRO A 116 57.69 17.68 26.45
CA PRO A 116 58.38 16.97 27.53
C PRO A 116 58.75 17.91 28.70
N MET A 117 58.47 17.41 29.91
CA MET A 117 59.09 17.85 31.16
C MET A 117 60.57 17.49 31.12
N PHE A 118 61.45 18.38 31.56
CA PHE A 118 62.65 18.00 32.33
C PHE A 118 63.03 19.12 33.30
N GLN A 119 63.55 18.67 34.44
CA GLN A 119 63.89 19.32 35.70
C GLN A 119 65.07 20.31 35.58
#